data_AF-A0A7X7MUJ6-F1
#
_entry.id   AF-A0A7X7MUJ6-F1
#
_cell.length_a   1.000
_cell.length_b   1.000
_cell.length_c   1.000
_cell.angle_alpha   90.00
_cell.angle_beta   90.00
_cell.angle_gamma   90.00
#
_symmetry.space_group_name_H-M   'P 1'
#
loop_
_entity.id
_entity.type
_entity.pdbx_description
1 polymer ?
#
loop_
_entity_poly.entity_id
_entity_poly.type
_entity_poly.pdbx_seq_one_letter_code
_entity_poly.pdbx_strand_id
1 'polypeptide(L)'
;KETIDVHQTLLVVDAMTGQDAVNVAKEFDEKVGVDGIILSKMDGDARGGAALSVKAVTGKPILYVGMGEKLSDLEQFYPDRMASRILGMGDVLSLIEKVQENMGDIDEDKEKEMAQKLKKGKFDFEDYLESMNQMKKMGGMSSLLGMMGGLGGMGKGINTADIESMVDDKKLARTEAIVLSMTKKERQNPDLLNPSRKHRIAKGAGVDIAEVNRLVKQFEQSKKMMKQLPGMMGGMGKRGKFKLPF
;
A
#
# COMPACT_ATOMS: atom_id res chain seq x y z
N LYS A 1 -11.24 -26.20 34.30
CA LYS A 1 -10.26 -26.93 33.47
C LYS A 1 -10.31 -28.46 33.66
N GLU A 2 -11.16 -29.00 34.56
CA GLU A 2 -11.20 -30.45 34.81
C GLU A 2 -12.16 -31.23 33.90
N THR A 3 -13.06 -30.54 33.20
CA THR A 3 -14.13 -31.17 32.39
C THR A 3 -13.74 -31.36 30.92
N ILE A 4 -12.80 -30.56 30.40
CA ILE A 4 -12.36 -30.54 29.01
C ILE A 4 -10.87 -30.26 29.00
N ASP A 5 -10.12 -31.01 28.19
CA ASP A 5 -8.70 -30.78 27.97
C ASP A 5 -8.48 -29.54 27.10
N VAL A 6 -7.77 -28.55 27.65
CA VAL A 6 -7.53 -27.25 27.03
C VAL A 6 -6.05 -27.09 26.77
N HIS A 7 -5.68 -27.04 25.49
CA HIS A 7 -4.28 -26.92 25.06
C HIS A 7 -3.72 -25.50 25.23
N GLN A 8 -4.55 -24.48 24.97
CA GLN A 8 -4.20 -23.07 25.15
C GLN A 8 -5.42 -22.26 25.59
N THR A 9 -5.22 -21.39 26.57
CA THR A 9 -6.20 -20.40 27.04
C THR A 9 -5.73 -19.01 26.63
N LEU A 10 -6.47 -18.36 25.71
CA LEU A 10 -6.14 -17.02 25.23
C LEU A 10 -7.15 -16.00 25.77
N LEU A 11 -6.65 -14.89 26.32
CA LEU A 11 -7.49 -13.79 26.77
C LEU A 11 -7.52 -12.69 25.72
N VAL A 12 -8.72 -12.32 25.29
CA VAL A 12 -8.94 -11.17 24.39
C VAL A 12 -9.26 -9.94 25.23
N VAL A 13 -8.50 -8.86 25.02
CA VAL A 13 -8.62 -7.63 25.79
C VAL A 13 -8.76 -6.44 24.85
N ASP A 14 -9.69 -5.53 25.17
CA ASP A 14 -9.89 -4.29 24.41
C ASP A 14 -8.84 -3.25 24.81
N ALA A 15 -8.00 -2.84 23.85
CA ALA A 15 -6.94 -1.86 24.09
C ALA A 15 -7.46 -0.47 24.50
N MET A 16 -8.71 -0.12 24.14
CA MET A 16 -9.32 1.15 24.51
C MET A 16 -9.74 1.21 25.98
N THR A 17 -9.94 0.06 26.64
CA THR A 17 -10.40 0.01 28.03
C THR A 17 -9.33 0.38 29.06
N GLY A 18 -8.09 0.65 28.63
CA GLY A 18 -7.07 1.30 29.46
C GLY A 18 -6.73 0.52 30.73
N GLN A 19 -6.98 1.11 31.90
CA GLN A 19 -6.66 0.50 33.21
C GLN A 19 -7.61 -0.64 33.58
N ASP A 20 -8.85 -0.62 33.10
CA ASP A 20 -9.83 -1.69 33.41
C ASP A 20 -9.43 -3.00 32.74
N ALA A 21 -8.84 -2.90 31.55
CA ALA A 21 -8.21 -4.00 30.81
C ALA A 21 -7.21 -4.78 31.67
N VAL A 22 -6.43 -4.05 32.49
CA VAL A 22 -5.36 -4.59 33.33
C VAL A 22 -5.93 -5.38 34.49
N ASN A 23 -6.97 -4.86 35.13
CA ASN A 23 -7.64 -5.53 36.25
C ASN A 23 -8.32 -6.83 35.79
N VAL A 24 -9.02 -6.77 34.66
CA VAL A 24 -9.65 -7.96 34.06
C VAL A 24 -8.60 -9.01 33.71
N ALA A 25 -7.50 -8.60 33.07
CA ALA A 25 -6.44 -9.53 32.71
C ALA A 25 -5.77 -10.17 33.93
N LYS A 26 -5.57 -9.41 35.00
CA LYS A 26 -5.04 -9.91 36.27
C LYS A 26 -5.97 -10.94 36.90
N GLU A 27 -7.22 -10.58 37.13
CA GLU A 27 -8.17 -11.47 37.80
C GLU A 27 -8.42 -12.75 37.00
N PHE A 28 -8.46 -12.64 35.67
CA PHE A 28 -8.68 -13.79 34.81
C PHE A 28 -7.48 -14.74 34.81
N ASP A 29 -6.25 -14.22 34.77
CA ASP A 29 -5.05 -15.05 34.89
C ASP A 29 -4.97 -15.72 36.27
N GLU A 30 -5.30 -15.00 37.36
CA GLU A 30 -5.30 -15.57 38.71
C GLU A 30 -6.34 -16.69 38.90
N LYS A 31 -7.55 -16.52 38.34
CA LYS A 31 -8.66 -17.48 38.54
C LYS A 31 -8.64 -18.64 37.55
N VAL A 32 -8.28 -18.38 36.29
CA VAL A 32 -8.40 -19.36 35.19
C VAL A 32 -7.02 -19.80 34.68
N GLY A 33 -6.04 -18.91 34.70
CA GLY A 33 -4.72 -19.10 34.10
C GLY A 33 -4.78 -18.97 32.58
N VAL A 34 -4.06 -17.99 32.05
CA VAL A 34 -3.95 -17.74 30.61
C VAL A 34 -2.54 -18.00 30.10
N ASP A 35 -2.44 -18.46 28.86
CA ASP A 35 -1.18 -18.79 28.19
C ASP A 35 -0.72 -17.66 27.26
N GLY A 36 -1.67 -16.86 26.77
CA GLY A 36 -1.39 -15.74 25.88
C GLY A 36 -2.54 -14.74 25.80
N ILE A 37 -2.25 -13.58 25.22
CA ILE A 37 -3.17 -12.44 25.17
C ILE A 37 -3.31 -11.96 23.74
N ILE A 38 -4.53 -11.57 23.37
CA ILE A 38 -4.87 -10.92 22.11
C ILE A 38 -5.42 -9.53 22.44
N LEU A 39 -4.88 -8.49 21.81
CA LEU A 39 -5.38 -7.13 21.99
C LEU A 39 -6.25 -6.72 20.80
N SER A 40 -7.49 -6.34 21.02
CA SER A 40 -8.35 -5.78 19.96
C SER A 40 -8.33 -4.26 19.97
N LYS A 41 -8.79 -3.65 18.87
CA LYS A 41 -8.96 -2.19 18.71
C LYS A 41 -7.67 -1.39 18.86
N MET A 42 -6.56 -1.94 18.34
CA MET A 42 -5.24 -1.31 18.32
C MET A 42 -5.08 -0.29 17.18
N ASP A 43 -6.11 -0.08 16.37
CA ASP A 43 -6.23 0.93 15.32
C ASP A 43 -6.59 2.33 15.85
N GLY A 44 -7.19 2.42 17.03
CA GLY A 44 -7.52 3.69 17.68
C GLY A 44 -6.30 4.46 18.23
N ASP A 45 -6.58 5.62 18.86
CA ASP A 45 -5.58 6.48 19.54
C ASP A 45 -5.04 5.87 20.86
N ALA A 46 -5.30 4.59 21.11
CA ALA A 46 -4.70 3.86 22.21
C ALA A 46 -3.20 3.71 21.91
N ARG A 47 -2.38 4.62 22.48
CA ARG A 47 -0.91 4.70 22.34
C ARG A 47 -0.16 3.51 22.95
N GLY A 48 -0.60 2.27 22.72
CA GLY A 48 0.07 1.03 23.15
C GLY A 48 0.18 0.80 24.66
N GLY A 49 -0.30 1.73 25.50
CA GLY A 49 -0.18 1.64 26.96
C GLY A 49 -0.86 0.40 27.55
N ALA A 50 -2.02 0.02 27.02
CA ALA A 50 -2.73 -1.20 27.45
C ALA A 50 -1.89 -2.46 27.22
N ALA A 51 -1.15 -2.55 26.11
CA ALA A 51 -0.27 -3.68 25.82
C ALA A 51 0.84 -3.81 26.87
N LEU A 52 1.47 -2.69 27.22
CA LEU A 52 2.53 -2.65 28.23
C LEU A 52 1.98 -3.03 29.62
N SER A 53 0.85 -2.45 30.02
CA SER A 53 0.27 -2.68 31.34
C SER A 53 -0.21 -4.12 31.52
N VAL A 54 -0.87 -4.69 30.51
CA VAL A 54 -1.34 -6.07 30.54
C VAL A 54 -0.16 -7.04 30.58
N LYS A 55 0.90 -6.81 29.79
CA LYS A 55 2.13 -7.61 29.85
C LYS A 55 2.82 -7.52 31.20
N ALA A 56 2.90 -6.33 31.78
CA ALA A 56 3.54 -6.10 33.08
C ALA A 56 2.82 -6.80 34.24
N VAL A 57 1.48 -6.86 34.19
CA VAL A 57 0.68 -7.44 35.28
C VAL A 57 0.50 -8.95 35.15
N THR A 58 0.26 -9.46 33.93
CA THR A 58 0.04 -10.90 33.72
C THR A 58 1.33 -11.67 33.45
N GLY A 59 2.39 -11.01 32.98
CA GLY A 59 3.62 -11.65 32.54
C GLY A 59 3.48 -12.47 31.24
N LYS A 60 2.27 -12.64 30.69
CA LYS A 60 1.99 -13.52 29.54
C LYS A 60 2.33 -12.87 28.20
N PRO A 61 2.73 -13.64 27.17
CA PRO A 61 3.00 -13.10 25.85
C PRO A 61 1.71 -12.56 25.20
N ILE A 62 1.84 -11.43 24.49
CA ILE A 62 0.81 -10.97 23.56
C ILE A 62 1.11 -11.65 22.22
N LEU A 63 0.14 -12.34 21.65
CA LEU A 63 0.33 -13.15 20.44
C LEU A 63 -0.15 -12.42 19.19
N TYR A 64 -1.31 -11.77 19.27
CA TYR A 64 -1.96 -11.11 18.15
C TYR A 64 -2.56 -9.76 18.54
N VAL A 65 -2.72 -8.89 17.55
CA VAL A 65 -3.38 -7.59 17.65
C VAL A 65 -4.42 -7.41 16.56
N GLY A 66 -5.60 -6.91 16.93
CA GLY A 66 -6.65 -6.49 15.99
C GLY A 66 -6.49 -5.02 15.63
N MET A 67 -6.18 -4.77 14.36
CA MET A 67 -5.94 -3.44 13.75
C MET A 67 -7.14 -2.93 12.96
N GLY A 68 -8.33 -3.50 13.17
CA GLY A 68 -9.55 -3.12 12.47
C GLY A 68 -10.68 -4.11 12.70
N GLU A 69 -11.77 -3.95 11.94
CA GLU A 69 -12.98 -4.76 12.07
C GLU A 69 -13.00 -5.99 11.13
N LYS A 70 -12.14 -6.03 10.11
CA LYS A 70 -12.14 -7.12 9.13
C LYS A 70 -11.34 -8.32 9.65
N LEU A 71 -11.66 -9.50 9.14
CA LEU A 71 -10.92 -10.73 9.45
C LEU A 71 -9.43 -10.64 9.05
N SER A 72 -9.11 -9.84 8.04
CA SER A 72 -7.74 -9.58 7.58
C SER A 72 -6.92 -8.73 8.55
N ASP A 73 -7.57 -8.07 9.51
CA ASP A 73 -6.94 -7.04 10.35
C ASP A 73 -6.40 -7.63 11.67
N LEU A 74 -6.43 -8.96 11.81
CA LEU A 74 -5.78 -9.67 12.91
C LEU A 74 -4.32 -9.96 12.52
N GLU A 75 -3.39 -9.24 13.13
CA GLU A 75 -1.97 -9.33 12.85
C GLU A 75 -1.20 -9.97 14.00
N GLN A 76 -0.05 -10.57 13.70
CA GLN A 76 0.87 -11.06 14.73
C GLN A 76 1.46 -9.87 15.53
N PHE A 77 1.58 -10.02 16.85
CA PHE A 77 2.14 -8.98 17.69
C PHE A 77 3.67 -8.95 17.59
N TYR A 78 4.22 -7.77 17.27
CA TYR A 78 5.66 -7.51 17.26
C TYR A 78 6.01 -6.43 18.29
N PRO A 79 6.76 -6.75 19.36
CA PRO A 79 7.13 -5.79 20.40
C PRO A 79 7.88 -4.57 19.87
N ASP A 80 8.79 -4.76 18.91
CA ASP A 80 9.60 -3.68 18.34
C ASP A 80 8.76 -2.67 17.55
N ARG A 81 7.73 -3.14 16.83
CA ARG A 81 6.76 -2.28 16.13
C ARG A 81 5.92 -1.49 17.13
N MET A 82 5.48 -2.15 18.20
CA MET A 82 4.70 -1.50 19.26
C MET A 82 5.50 -0.42 19.97
N ALA A 83 6.75 -0.71 20.37
CA ALA A 83 7.65 0.24 20.98
C ALA A 83 7.89 1.45 20.05
N SER A 84 8.14 1.19 18.76
CA SER A 84 8.32 2.23 17.76
C SER A 84 7.08 3.13 17.62
N ARG A 85 5.88 2.55 17.64
CA ARG A 85 4.60 3.29 17.60
C ARG A 85 4.38 4.15 18.84
N ILE A 86 4.71 3.63 20.03
CA ILE A 86 4.63 4.38 21.30
C ILE A 86 5.62 5.54 21.32
N LEU A 87 6.85 5.32 20.84
CA LEU A 87 7.92 6.31 20.79
C LEU A 87 7.75 7.34 19.65
N GLY A 88 6.69 7.24 18.84
CA GLY A 88 6.47 8.12 17.70
C GLY A 88 7.46 7.90 16.53
N MET A 89 8.25 6.83 16.58
CA MET A 89 9.17 6.40 15.50
C MET A 89 8.50 5.42 14.52
N GLY A 90 7.21 5.10 14.74
CA GLY A 90 6.44 4.10 14.00
C GLY A 90 6.25 4.37 12.50
N ASP A 91 6.52 5.59 12.04
CA ASP A 91 6.43 5.94 10.62
C ASP A 91 7.63 5.46 9.81
N VAL A 92 8.83 5.28 10.37
CA VAL A 92 10.01 4.95 9.54
C VAL A 92 10.17 3.46 9.33
N LEU A 93 9.92 2.65 10.37
CA LEU A 93 10.04 1.19 10.28
C LEU A 93 8.86 0.56 9.55
N SER A 94 7.63 1.07 9.73
CA SER A 94 6.48 0.60 8.95
C SER A 94 6.58 1.00 7.47
N LEU A 95 7.22 2.13 7.16
CA LEU A 95 7.59 2.49 5.80
C LEU A 95 8.65 1.54 5.24
N ILE A 96 9.68 1.18 6.02
CA ILE A 96 10.71 0.22 5.56
C ILE A 96 10.14 -1.19 5.43
N GLU A 97 9.23 -1.62 6.30
CA GLU A 97 8.59 -2.94 6.24
C GLU A 97 7.51 -3.00 5.17
N LYS A 98 6.68 -1.97 4.96
CA LYS A 98 5.79 -1.90 3.78
C LYS A 98 6.58 -1.73 2.50
N VAL A 99 7.72 -1.04 2.53
CA VAL A 99 8.66 -1.02 1.42
C VAL A 99 9.29 -2.39 1.25
N GLN A 100 9.66 -3.14 2.27
CA GLN A 100 10.25 -4.48 2.13
C GLN A 100 9.22 -5.58 1.81
N GLU A 101 7.98 -5.47 2.26
CA GLU A 101 6.87 -6.36 1.90
C GLU A 101 6.36 -6.05 0.49
N ASN A 102 6.36 -4.79 0.04
CA ASN A 102 5.99 -4.42 -1.33
C ASN A 102 7.18 -4.35 -2.33
N MET A 103 8.43 -4.28 -1.85
CA MET A 103 9.66 -4.38 -2.64
C MET A 103 10.31 -5.76 -2.56
N GLY A 104 9.89 -6.63 -1.65
CA GLY A 104 10.28 -8.05 -1.63
C GLY A 104 9.76 -8.80 -2.87
N ASP A 105 8.73 -8.27 -3.52
CA ASP A 105 8.20 -8.72 -4.81
C ASP A 105 8.64 -7.85 -5.99
N ILE A 106 9.62 -6.96 -5.80
CA ILE A 106 10.35 -6.40 -6.94
C ILE A 106 11.36 -7.45 -7.36
N ASP A 107 10.86 -8.34 -8.20
CA ASP A 107 11.63 -9.21 -9.07
C ASP A 107 12.67 -8.32 -9.78
N GLU A 108 13.94 -8.39 -9.35
CA GLU A 108 15.03 -7.58 -9.94
C GLU A 108 15.06 -7.71 -11.47
N ASP A 109 14.56 -8.84 -11.97
CA ASP A 109 14.41 -9.13 -13.39
C ASP A 109 13.31 -8.27 -14.04
N LYS A 110 12.18 -8.02 -13.37
CA LYS A 110 11.12 -7.11 -13.86
C LYS A 110 11.56 -5.66 -13.86
N GLU A 111 12.32 -5.23 -12.86
CA GLU A 111 12.91 -3.89 -12.86
C GLU A 111 13.90 -3.71 -14.01
N LYS A 112 14.78 -4.69 -14.24
CA LYS A 112 15.71 -4.70 -15.37
C LYS A 112 14.97 -4.75 -16.70
N GLU A 113 13.91 -5.54 -16.82
CA GLU A 113 13.10 -5.66 -18.03
C GLU A 113 12.34 -4.36 -18.32
N MET A 114 11.71 -3.76 -17.31
CA MET A 114 11.03 -2.46 -17.40
C MET A 114 12.01 -1.36 -17.76
N ALA A 115 13.18 -1.29 -17.12
CA ALA A 115 14.24 -0.34 -17.45
C ALA A 115 14.78 -0.54 -18.89
N GLN A 116 14.88 -1.78 -19.37
CA GLN A 116 15.26 -2.09 -20.75
C GLN A 116 14.17 -1.72 -21.75
N LYS A 117 12.89 -1.96 -21.45
CA LYS A 117 11.73 -1.57 -22.27
C LYS A 117 11.60 -0.05 -22.39
N LEU A 118 11.80 0.65 -21.27
CA LEU A 118 11.91 2.11 -21.20
C LEU A 118 13.05 2.64 -22.07
N LYS A 119 14.25 2.06 -21.95
CA LYS A 119 15.40 2.42 -22.81
C LYS A 119 15.16 2.15 -24.30
N LYS A 120 14.39 1.11 -24.63
CA LYS A 120 14.01 0.76 -26.01
C LYS A 120 12.79 1.54 -26.51
N GLY A 121 12.19 2.41 -25.70
CA GLY A 121 11.03 3.23 -26.06
C GLY A 121 9.76 2.41 -26.37
N LYS A 122 9.71 1.15 -25.92
CA LYS A 122 8.56 0.26 -26.08
C LYS A 122 7.74 0.34 -24.80
N PHE A 123 6.80 1.28 -24.80
CA PHE A 123 5.78 1.41 -23.76
C PHE A 123 4.42 1.17 -24.42
N ASP A 124 3.72 0.16 -23.96
CA ASP A 124 2.45 -0.31 -24.52
C ASP A 124 1.32 -0.35 -23.48
N PHE A 125 0.10 -0.76 -23.87
CA PHE A 125 -1.04 -0.76 -22.94
C PHE A 125 -0.93 -1.82 -21.83
N GLU A 126 -0.13 -2.88 -22.01
CA GLU A 126 0.11 -3.87 -20.96
C GLU A 126 1.02 -3.26 -19.88
N ASP A 127 2.10 -2.59 -20.30
CA ASP A 127 2.98 -1.86 -19.38
C ASP A 127 2.22 -0.75 -18.62
N TYR A 128 1.31 -0.06 -19.32
CA TYR A 128 0.47 0.98 -18.72
C TYR A 128 -0.47 0.40 -17.65
N LEU A 129 -1.13 -0.72 -17.93
CA LEU A 129 -2.01 -1.39 -16.97
C LEU A 129 -1.24 -1.91 -15.76
N GLU A 130 -0.07 -2.51 -15.97
CA GLU A 130 0.79 -2.99 -14.90
C GLU A 130 1.24 -1.85 -13.98
N SER A 131 1.66 -0.72 -14.55
CA SER A 131 2.07 0.46 -13.76
C SER A 131 0.93 1.03 -12.91
N MET A 132 -0.31 1.03 -13.42
CA MET A 132 -1.48 1.44 -12.63
C MET A 132 -1.81 0.45 -11.52
N ASN A 133 -1.69 -0.85 -11.79
CA ASN A 133 -1.93 -1.89 -10.79
C ASN A 133 -0.87 -1.85 -9.67
N GLN A 134 0.40 -1.57 -10.00
CA GLN A 134 1.45 -1.33 -9.01
C GLN A 134 1.12 -0.10 -8.16
N MET A 135 0.72 1.01 -8.79
CA MET A 135 0.33 2.22 -8.06
C MET A 135 -0.87 2.00 -7.14
N LYS A 136 -1.84 1.17 -7.55
CA LYS A 136 -2.97 0.75 -6.72
C LYS A 136 -2.51 -0.05 -5.51
N LYS A 137 -1.60 -1.02 -5.69
CA LYS A 137 -1.03 -1.82 -4.58
C LYS A 137 -0.26 -0.98 -3.57
N MET A 138 0.41 0.08 -4.03
CA MET A 138 1.13 1.02 -3.16
C MET A 138 0.21 2.01 -2.40
N GLY A 139 -1.11 1.85 -2.46
CA GLY A 139 -2.06 2.73 -1.76
C GLY A 139 -2.40 4.03 -2.49
N GLY A 140 -2.17 4.07 -3.80
CA GLY A 140 -2.51 5.20 -4.68
C GLY A 140 -1.57 6.41 -4.53
N MET A 141 -1.72 7.38 -5.44
CA MET A 141 -0.95 8.64 -5.42
C MET A 141 -1.16 9.43 -4.11
N SER A 142 -2.24 9.17 -3.38
CA SER A 142 -2.55 9.78 -2.07
C SER A 142 -1.56 9.37 -0.98
N SER A 143 -1.06 8.12 -0.99
CA SER A 143 -0.02 7.65 -0.06
C SER A 143 1.33 8.31 -0.37
N LEU A 144 1.69 8.41 -1.66
CA LEU A 144 2.91 9.08 -2.11
C LEU A 144 2.89 10.59 -1.87
N LEU A 145 1.74 11.26 -2.05
CA LEU A 145 1.55 12.68 -1.71
C LEU A 145 1.52 12.90 -0.19
N GLY A 146 1.01 11.95 0.59
CA GLY A 146 1.14 11.95 2.06
C GLY A 146 2.59 11.88 2.50
N MET A 147 3.40 11.02 1.85
CA MET A 147 4.86 10.95 2.07
C MET A 147 5.59 12.22 1.60
N MET A 148 5.19 12.83 0.48
CA MET A 148 5.83 14.04 -0.04
C MET A 148 5.38 15.32 0.68
N GLY A 149 4.18 15.34 1.25
CA GLY A 149 3.63 16.43 2.05
C GLY A 149 4.29 16.58 3.42
N GLY A 150 4.92 15.52 3.94
CA GLY A 150 5.79 15.58 5.12
C GLY A 150 7.13 16.29 4.87
N LEU A 151 7.52 16.46 3.59
CA LEU A 151 8.69 17.22 3.15
C LEU A 151 8.22 18.59 2.67
N GLY A 152 8.11 19.53 3.62
CA GLY A 152 7.55 20.85 3.40
C GLY A 152 8.03 21.56 2.12
N GLY A 153 7.07 22.07 1.34
CA GLY A 153 7.31 23.25 0.51
C GLY A 153 6.95 23.20 -0.97
N MET A 154 6.43 22.09 -1.53
CA MET A 154 6.17 22.02 -2.98
C MET A 154 4.73 21.58 -3.33
N GLY A 155 3.74 22.04 -2.57
CA GLY A 155 2.30 21.72 -2.77
C GLY A 155 1.44 22.86 -3.34
N LYS A 156 2.01 23.99 -3.77
CA LYS A 156 1.22 25.16 -4.25
C LYS A 156 0.90 25.08 -5.74
N GLY A 157 0.12 24.08 -6.15
CA GLY A 157 -0.36 24.05 -7.54
C GLY A 157 -1.22 22.85 -7.95
N ILE A 158 -1.39 21.85 -7.07
CA ILE A 158 -2.25 20.70 -7.35
C ILE A 158 -3.42 20.76 -6.37
N ASN A 159 -4.62 21.03 -6.89
CA ASN A 159 -5.82 21.08 -6.06
C ASN A 159 -6.19 19.67 -5.58
N THR A 160 -6.66 19.56 -4.34
CA THR A 160 -7.16 18.33 -3.72
C THR A 160 -8.24 17.61 -4.54
N ALA A 161 -9.04 18.37 -5.30
CA ALA A 161 -10.05 17.84 -6.22
C ALA A 161 -9.45 17.10 -7.43
N ASP A 162 -8.27 17.50 -7.91
CA ASP A 162 -7.56 16.80 -8.99
C ASP A 162 -6.98 15.47 -8.46
N ILE A 163 -6.56 15.45 -7.19
CA ILE A 163 -6.01 14.28 -6.48
C ILE A 163 -7.10 13.22 -6.24
N GLU A 164 -8.28 13.61 -5.74
CA GLU A 164 -9.41 12.68 -5.58
C GLU A 164 -9.88 12.11 -6.93
N SER A 165 -9.82 12.91 -7.99
CA SER A 165 -10.24 12.47 -9.33
C SER A 165 -9.29 11.42 -9.96
N MET A 166 -8.05 11.32 -9.47
CA MET A 166 -7.03 10.36 -9.88
C MET A 166 -7.03 9.05 -9.07
N VAL A 167 -7.71 9.02 -7.92
CA VAL A 167 -7.78 7.86 -7.00
C VAL A 167 -9.22 7.33 -6.91
N ASP A 168 -9.94 7.33 -8.03
CA ASP A 168 -11.24 6.66 -8.11
C ASP A 168 -11.00 5.21 -8.55
N ASP A 169 -11.07 4.27 -7.61
CA ASP A 169 -10.97 2.83 -7.86
C ASP A 169 -11.91 2.37 -8.99
N LYS A 170 -13.05 3.04 -9.16
CA LYS A 170 -14.00 2.74 -10.25
C LYS A 170 -13.45 3.15 -11.61
N LYS A 171 -12.67 4.24 -11.70
CA LYS A 171 -12.02 4.65 -12.95
C LYS A 171 -10.89 3.69 -13.31
N LEU A 172 -10.12 3.21 -12.34
CA LEU A 172 -9.09 2.20 -12.58
C LEU A 172 -9.70 0.89 -13.09
N ALA A 173 -10.78 0.42 -12.45
CA ALA A 173 -11.50 -0.77 -12.91
C ALA A 173 -12.07 -0.61 -14.33
N ARG A 174 -12.59 0.58 -14.69
CA ARG A 174 -13.04 0.87 -16.06
C ARG A 174 -11.91 0.86 -17.07
N THR A 175 -10.77 1.47 -16.72
CA THR A 175 -9.58 1.46 -17.57
C THR A 175 -9.09 0.03 -17.80
N GLU A 176 -9.04 -0.79 -16.76
CA GLU A 176 -8.70 -2.20 -16.85
C GLU A 176 -9.65 -2.95 -17.79
N ALA A 177 -10.96 -2.76 -17.65
CA ALA A 177 -11.96 -3.35 -18.54
C ALA A 177 -11.76 -2.95 -20.01
N ILE A 178 -11.41 -1.69 -20.28
CA ILE A 178 -11.11 -1.18 -21.64
C ILE A 178 -9.86 -1.87 -22.21
N VAL A 179 -8.77 -1.96 -21.45
CA VAL A 179 -7.51 -2.59 -21.89
C VAL A 179 -7.70 -4.09 -22.12
N LEU A 180 -8.41 -4.78 -21.22
CA LEU A 180 -8.70 -6.21 -21.35
C LEU A 180 -9.59 -6.52 -22.57
N SER A 181 -10.43 -5.57 -23.00
CA SER A 181 -11.26 -5.67 -24.21
C SER A 181 -10.47 -5.48 -25.53
N MET A 182 -9.18 -5.15 -25.45
CA MET A 182 -8.27 -5.12 -26.60
C MET A 182 -7.68 -6.50 -26.86
N THR A 183 -7.36 -6.78 -28.12
CA THR A 183 -6.54 -7.95 -28.49
C THR A 183 -5.07 -7.71 -28.13
N LYS A 184 -4.30 -8.78 -27.92
CA LYS A 184 -2.85 -8.68 -27.60
C LYS A 184 -2.08 -7.80 -28.60
N LYS A 185 -2.41 -7.89 -29.89
CA LYS A 185 -1.79 -7.06 -30.94
C LYS A 185 -2.08 -5.56 -30.77
N GLU A 186 -3.31 -5.22 -30.36
CA GLU A 186 -3.71 -3.82 -30.12
C GLU A 186 -3.13 -3.27 -28.82
N ARG A 187 -2.92 -4.12 -27.80
CA ARG A 187 -2.27 -3.70 -26.56
C ARG A 187 -0.80 -3.36 -26.79
N GLN A 188 -0.09 -4.23 -27.51
CA GLN A 188 1.33 -4.08 -27.83
C GLN A 188 1.60 -2.98 -28.87
N ASN A 189 0.63 -2.71 -29.75
CA ASN A 189 0.73 -1.67 -30.76
C ASN A 189 -0.49 -0.73 -30.73
N PRO A 190 -0.42 0.34 -29.93
CA PRO A 190 -1.45 1.37 -29.82
C PRO A 190 -1.85 2.02 -31.15
N ASP A 191 -0.94 2.08 -32.11
CA ASP A 191 -1.16 2.74 -33.40
C ASP A 191 -2.18 1.98 -34.29
N LEU A 192 -2.51 0.73 -33.92
CA LEU A 192 -3.53 -0.06 -34.61
C LEU A 192 -4.97 0.36 -34.29
N LEU A 193 -5.19 1.21 -33.27
CA LEU A 193 -6.52 1.58 -32.79
C LEU A 193 -7.26 2.57 -33.71
N ASN A 194 -7.92 2.02 -34.73
CA ASN A 194 -8.84 2.78 -35.58
C ASN A 194 -10.25 2.93 -34.95
N PRO A 195 -11.13 3.79 -35.49
CA PRO A 195 -12.47 4.02 -34.94
C PRO A 195 -13.33 2.75 -34.79
N SER A 196 -13.24 1.81 -35.75
CA SER A 196 -13.98 0.54 -35.71
C SER A 196 -13.54 -0.34 -34.53
N ARG A 197 -12.22 -0.45 -34.29
CA ARG A 197 -11.66 -1.18 -33.15
C ARG A 197 -12.03 -0.53 -31.82
N LYS A 198 -11.96 0.80 -31.73
CA LYS A 198 -12.39 1.55 -30.54
C LYS A 198 -13.87 1.31 -30.22
N HIS A 199 -14.74 1.23 -31.23
CA HIS A 199 -16.15 0.92 -31.04
C HIS A 199 -16.37 -0.52 -30.54
N ARG A 200 -15.61 -1.49 -31.05
CA ARG A 200 -15.63 -2.88 -30.54
C ARG A 200 -15.15 -2.95 -29.09
N ILE A 201 -14.06 -2.26 -28.75
CA ILE A 201 -13.52 -2.20 -27.38
C ILE A 201 -14.53 -1.57 -26.42
N ALA A 202 -15.17 -0.47 -26.81
CA ALA A 202 -16.20 0.20 -26.03
C ALA A 202 -17.36 -0.76 -25.68
N LYS A 203 -17.84 -1.51 -26.68
CA LYS A 203 -18.86 -2.55 -26.47
C LYS A 203 -18.40 -3.68 -25.56
N GLY A 204 -17.17 -4.16 -25.72
CA GLY A 204 -16.61 -5.23 -24.89
C GLY A 204 -16.43 -4.83 -23.43
N ALA A 205 -16.08 -3.56 -23.18
CA ALA A 205 -15.89 -3.01 -21.86
C ALA A 205 -17.18 -2.44 -21.22
N GLY A 206 -18.28 -2.36 -21.98
CA GLY A 206 -19.54 -1.78 -21.49
C GLY A 206 -19.49 -0.27 -21.26
N VAL A 207 -18.67 0.46 -22.02
CA VAL A 207 -18.45 1.91 -21.87
C VAL A 207 -18.75 2.68 -23.16
N ASP A 208 -18.84 3.99 -23.06
CA ASP A 208 -18.95 4.86 -24.24
C ASP A 208 -17.62 4.97 -25.00
N ILE A 209 -17.69 5.16 -26.32
CA ILE A 209 -16.49 5.34 -27.17
C ILE A 209 -15.65 6.56 -26.75
N ALA A 210 -16.26 7.58 -26.13
CA ALA A 210 -15.57 8.72 -25.57
C ALA A 210 -14.62 8.31 -24.42
N GLU A 211 -14.98 7.32 -23.61
CA GLU A 211 -14.11 6.82 -22.54
C GLU A 211 -12.87 6.14 -23.13
N VAL A 212 -13.05 5.32 -24.18
CA VAL A 212 -11.93 4.70 -24.91
C VAL A 212 -11.02 5.76 -25.54
N ASN A 213 -11.58 6.83 -26.12
CA ASN A 213 -10.79 7.92 -26.69
C ASN A 213 -10.03 8.72 -25.62
N ARG A 214 -10.61 8.91 -24.43
CA ARG A 214 -9.93 9.56 -23.30
C ARG A 214 -8.75 8.73 -22.83
N LEU A 215 -8.93 7.41 -22.69
CA LEU A 215 -7.85 6.50 -22.32
C LEU A 215 -6.69 6.55 -23.32
N VAL A 216 -6.98 6.47 -24.61
CA VAL A 216 -5.93 6.51 -25.66
C VAL A 216 -5.14 7.82 -25.58
N LYS A 217 -5.81 8.96 -25.37
CA LYS A 217 -5.14 10.25 -25.18
C LYS A 217 -4.25 10.29 -23.93
N GLN A 218 -4.75 9.77 -22.81
CA GLN A 218 -3.97 9.71 -21.56
C GLN A 218 -2.73 8.83 -21.72
N PHE A 219 -2.89 7.68 -22.38
CA PHE A 219 -1.79 6.79 -22.70
C PHE A 219 -0.74 7.46 -23.60
N GLU A 220 -1.15 8.19 -24.65
CA GLU A 220 -0.23 8.94 -25.51
C GLU A 220 0.56 10.01 -24.74
N GLN A 221 -0.09 10.70 -23.80
CA GLN A 221 0.55 11.68 -22.91
C GLN A 221 1.58 11.01 -22.00
N SER A 222 1.23 9.89 -21.36
CA SER A 222 2.14 9.11 -20.53
C SER A 222 3.33 8.57 -21.35
N LYS A 223 3.08 8.05 -22.56
CA LYS A 223 4.11 7.59 -23.49
C LYS A 223 5.07 8.72 -23.87
N LYS A 224 4.58 9.94 -24.07
CA LYS A 224 5.40 11.13 -24.36
C LYS A 224 6.27 11.50 -23.15
N MET A 225 5.71 11.48 -21.95
CA MET A 225 6.44 11.76 -20.70
C MET A 225 7.54 10.71 -20.45
N MET A 226 7.22 9.42 -20.62
CA MET A 226 8.16 8.30 -20.48
C MET A 226 9.34 8.39 -21.45
N LYS A 227 9.11 8.89 -22.68
CA LYS A 227 10.19 9.16 -23.64
C LYS A 227 11.11 10.31 -23.23
N GLN A 228 10.62 11.26 -22.43
CA GLN A 228 11.39 12.42 -21.95
C GLN A 228 12.15 12.13 -20.64
N LEU A 229 11.72 11.11 -19.89
CA LEU A 229 12.29 10.73 -18.60
C LEU A 229 13.81 10.41 -18.63
N PRO A 230 14.38 9.73 -19.66
CA PRO A 230 15.82 9.46 -19.73
C PRO A 230 16.67 10.73 -19.74
N GLY A 231 16.13 11.84 -20.26
CA GLY A 231 16.81 13.15 -20.31
C GLY A 231 16.85 13.87 -18.95
N MET A 232 15.89 13.62 -18.06
CA MET A 232 15.87 14.19 -16.71
C MET A 232 16.70 13.37 -15.71
N MET A 233 16.70 12.03 -15.82
CA MET A 233 17.49 11.17 -14.93
C MET A 233 19.01 11.25 -15.19
N GLY A 234 19.43 11.55 -16.43
CA GLY A 234 20.84 11.72 -16.78
C GLY A 234 21.53 12.93 -16.13
N GLY A 235 20.77 13.89 -15.58
CA GLY A 235 21.28 15.07 -14.90
C GLY A 235 21.46 14.93 -13.38
N MET A 236 20.75 14.00 -12.74
CA MET A 236 20.80 13.83 -11.27
C MET A 236 21.92 12.90 -10.78
N GLY A 237 22.54 12.10 -11.66
CA GLY A 237 23.64 11.20 -11.30
C GLY A 237 25.03 11.84 -11.14
N LYS A 238 25.19 13.16 -11.39
CA LYS A 238 26.50 13.84 -11.41
C LYS A 238 26.68 15.03 -10.45
N ARG A 239 25.73 15.31 -9.55
CA ARG A 239 25.86 16.40 -8.56
C ARG A 239 25.69 15.94 -7.11
N GLY A 240 26.62 15.12 -6.64
CA GLY A 240 26.61 14.71 -5.24
C GLY A 240 27.84 13.96 -4.72
N LYS A 241 29.03 14.13 -5.33
CA LYS A 241 30.29 13.78 -4.63
C LYS A 241 30.80 15.02 -3.90
N PHE A 242 30.17 15.35 -2.77
CA PHE A 242 30.77 16.24 -1.78
C PHE A 242 31.96 15.48 -1.15
N LYS A 243 33.18 15.78 -1.61
CA LYS A 243 34.39 15.46 -0.86
C LYS A 243 34.41 16.40 0.35
N LEU A 244 34.30 15.86 1.56
CA LEU A 244 34.67 16.60 2.75
C LEU A 244 36.21 16.71 2.81
N PRO A 245 36.77 17.90 3.05
CA PRO A 245 38.18 18.05 3.38
C PRO A 245 38.39 17.78 4.88
N PHE A 246 39.53 17.13 5.16
CA PHE A 246 40.13 16.81 6.47
C PHE A 246 39.58 15.55 7.17
#